data_AF-A0A957VGE0-F1
#
_entry.id   AF-A0A957VGE0-F1
#
_cell.length_a   1.000
_cell.length_b   1.000
_cell.length_c   1.000
_cell.angle_alpha   90.00
_cell.angle_beta   90.00
_cell.angle_gamma   90.00
#
_symmetry.space_group_name_H-M   'P 1'
#
loop_
_entity.id
_entity.type
_entity.pdbx_description
1 polymer ?
#
loop_
_entity_poly.entity_id
_entity_poly.type
_entity_poly.pdbx_seq_one_letter_code
_entity_poly.pdbx_strand_id
1 'polypeptide(L)'
;MKIVMDRSYCDASLTFCARCSAAFFQKPMGTDRQCIVDVIDDGNDDVLHFEVLTDGRTLEFDLTDELQEGLAIEGWEFLVDFDPALFRHGAAQRWKELAKLPASHETVG
;
A
#
# COMPACT_ATOMS: atom_id res chain seq x y z
N MET A 1 -10.29 -9.76 4.17
CA MET A 1 -8.95 -9.39 4.66
C MET A 1 -8.67 -7.96 4.22
N LYS A 2 -7.86 -7.21 4.97
CA LYS A 2 -7.47 -5.83 4.65
C LYS A 2 -5.97 -5.68 4.49
N ILE A 3 -5.53 -5.08 3.38
CA ILE A 3 -4.12 -4.74 3.13
C ILE A 3 -3.94 -3.23 3.31
N VAL A 4 -3.05 -2.85 4.23
CA VAL A 4 -2.71 -1.45 4.49
C VAL A 4 -1.39 -1.12 3.82
N MET A 5 -1.41 -0.10 2.97
CA MET A 5 -0.27 0.39 2.22
C MET A 5 0.06 1.82 2.60
N ASP A 6 1.32 2.14 2.89
CA ASP A 6 1.78 3.52 3.06
C ASP A 6 2.94 3.80 2.11
N ARG A 7 2.68 4.68 1.13
CA ARG A 7 3.67 5.09 0.12
C ARG A 7 4.85 5.86 0.72
N SER A 8 4.76 6.35 1.95
CA SER A 8 5.86 7.03 2.64
C SER A 8 7.04 6.11 2.97
N TYR A 9 6.85 4.78 2.93
CA TYR A 9 7.91 3.80 3.15
C TYR A 9 8.67 3.39 1.87
N CYS A 10 8.36 4.04 0.74
CA CYS A 10 9.06 3.86 -0.52
C CYS A 10 9.49 5.21 -1.11
N ASP A 11 10.77 5.37 -1.44
CA ASP A 11 11.31 6.60 -2.06
C ASP A 11 11.23 6.56 -3.61
N ALA A 12 10.49 5.61 -4.18
CA ALA A 12 10.32 5.52 -5.62
C ALA A 12 9.60 6.75 -6.19
N SER A 13 9.95 7.12 -7.42
CA SER A 13 9.17 8.12 -8.16
C SER A 13 7.77 7.61 -8.48
N LEU A 14 6.85 8.54 -8.72
CA LEU A 14 5.45 8.26 -9.03
C LEU A 14 5.30 7.25 -10.16
N THR A 15 5.99 7.45 -11.29
CA THR A 15 5.94 6.54 -12.45
C THR A 15 6.37 5.11 -12.10
N PHE A 16 7.36 4.94 -11.23
CA PHE A 16 7.76 3.61 -10.79
C PHE A 16 6.72 3.01 -9.83
N CYS A 17 6.19 3.83 -8.92
CA CYS A 17 5.15 3.44 -7.98
C CYS A 17 3.88 2.97 -8.70
N ALA A 18 3.42 3.70 -9.72
CA ALA A 18 2.29 3.34 -10.58
C ALA A 18 2.44 1.90 -11.08
N ARG A 19 3.56 1.63 -11.77
CA ARG A 19 3.87 0.33 -12.36
C ARG A 19 4.03 -0.78 -11.32
N CYS A 20 4.66 -0.45 -10.19
CA CYS A 20 4.83 -1.40 -9.09
C CYS A 20 3.49 -1.82 -8.50
N SER A 21 2.58 -0.86 -8.28
CA SER A 21 1.24 -1.12 -7.78
C SER A 21 0.37 -1.83 -8.81
N ALA A 22 0.46 -1.46 -10.09
CA ALA A 22 -0.25 -2.13 -11.17
C ALA A 22 0.11 -3.62 -11.25
N ALA A 23 1.41 -3.93 -11.21
CA ALA A 23 1.88 -5.31 -11.17
C ALA A 23 1.43 -6.06 -9.90
N PHE A 24 1.28 -5.35 -8.78
CA PHE A 24 0.76 -5.93 -7.55
C PHE A 24 -0.73 -6.26 -7.66
N PHE A 25 -1.57 -5.36 -8.19
CA PHE A 25 -3.00 -5.60 -8.34
C PHE A 25 -3.35 -6.73 -9.32
N GLN A 26 -2.43 -7.13 -10.20
CA GLN A 26 -2.59 -8.35 -11.00
C GLN A 26 -2.57 -9.64 -10.14
N LYS A 27 -1.82 -9.63 -9.04
CA LYS A 27 -1.63 -10.78 -8.13
C LYS A 27 -1.44 -10.29 -6.69
N PRO A 28 -2.50 -9.75 -6.05
CA PRO A 28 -2.38 -9.07 -4.75
C PRO A 28 -1.94 -10.01 -3.62
N MET A 29 -2.17 -11.32 -3.76
CA MET A 29 -1.71 -12.34 -2.81
C MET A 29 -0.33 -12.93 -3.15
N GLY A 30 0.31 -12.48 -4.24
CA GLY A 30 1.48 -13.16 -4.81
C GLY A 30 2.81 -12.44 -4.64
N THR A 31 2.85 -11.19 -4.18
CA THR A 31 4.10 -10.43 -4.08
C THR A 31 4.01 -9.39 -2.98
N ASP A 32 4.91 -9.50 -2.01
CA ASP A 32 5.07 -8.48 -0.97
C ASP A 32 5.74 -7.21 -1.52
N ARG A 33 5.46 -6.06 -0.90
CA ARG A 33 5.96 -4.75 -1.28
C ARG A 33 6.38 -3.98 -0.05
N GLN A 34 7.46 -3.20 -0.17
CA GLN A 34 7.96 -2.35 0.92
C GLN A 34 6.93 -1.33 1.43
N CYS A 35 5.95 -0.96 0.61
CA CYS A 35 4.88 -0.06 1.01
C CYS A 35 3.68 -0.78 1.65
N ILE A 36 3.63 -2.11 1.71
CA ILE A 36 2.65 -2.85 2.51
C ILE A 36 3.17 -2.83 3.95
N VAL A 37 2.41 -2.23 4.85
CA VAL A 37 2.81 -2.01 6.25
C VAL A 37 2.03 -2.88 7.21
N ASP A 38 0.85 -3.36 6.81
CA ASP A 38 0.06 -4.29 7.60
C ASP A 38 -0.87 -5.13 6.71
N VAL A 39 -1.21 -6.33 7.19
CA VAL A 39 -2.23 -7.20 6.61
C VAL A 39 -3.09 -7.71 7.76
N ILE A 40 -4.34 -7.25 7.77
CA ILE A 40 -5.27 -7.43 8.89
C ILE A 40 -6.36 -8.42 8.46
N ASP A 41 -6.62 -9.41 9.29
CA ASP A 41 -7.81 -10.23 9.17
C ASP A 41 -9.03 -9.44 9.66
N ASP A 42 -9.94 -9.10 8.75
CA ASP A 42 -11.16 -8.35 9.01
C ASP A 42 -12.40 -9.27 9.08
N GLY A 43 -12.22 -10.60 8.99
CA GLY A 43 -13.29 -11.59 9.00
C GLY A 43 -14.10 -11.70 7.71
N ASN A 44 -13.69 -11.01 6.63
CA ASN A 44 -14.32 -11.11 5.31
C ASN A 44 -13.40 -11.85 4.33
N ASP A 45 -13.65 -13.14 4.13
CA ASP A 45 -12.81 -13.99 3.26
C ASP A 45 -13.11 -13.79 1.76
N ASP A 46 -14.25 -13.19 1.43
CA ASP A 46 -14.73 -13.05 0.05
C ASP A 46 -14.22 -11.77 -0.63
N VAL A 47 -13.79 -10.78 0.17
CA VAL A 47 -13.39 -9.45 -0.32
C VAL A 47 -12.04 -9.05 0.24
N LEU A 48 -11.19 -8.51 -0.64
CA LEU A 48 -9.90 -7.93 -0.26
C LEU A 48 -10.03 -6.40 -0.20
N HIS A 49 -10.00 -5.86 1.00
CA HIS A 49 -10.06 -4.42 1.24
C HIS A 49 -8.65 -3.81 1.19
N PHE A 50 -8.53 -2.59 0.67
CA PHE A 50 -7.29 -1.83 0.60
C PHE A 50 -7.41 -0.47 1.25
N GLU A 51 -6.40 -0.11 2.05
CA GLU A 51 -6.15 1.26 2.48
C GLU A 51 -4.80 1.71 1.91
N VAL A 52 -4.77 2.76 1.10
CA VAL A 52 -3.55 3.32 0.51
C VAL A 52 -3.31 4.73 1.00
N LEU A 53 -2.31 4.89 1.86
CA LEU A 53 -1.87 6.17 2.40
C LEU A 53 -0.89 6.83 1.42
N THR A 54 -1.25 8.04 0.99
CA THR A 54 -0.53 8.79 -0.02
C THR A 54 -0.77 10.29 0.14
N ASP A 55 0.29 11.10 0.16
CA ASP A 55 0.18 12.57 0.16
C ASP A 55 -0.70 13.12 1.30
N GLY A 56 -0.67 12.47 2.47
CA GLY A 56 -1.50 12.83 3.63
C GLY A 56 -2.99 12.48 3.48
N ARG A 57 -3.33 11.64 2.50
CA ARG A 57 -4.69 11.14 2.21
C ARG A 57 -4.72 9.62 2.29
N THR A 58 -5.90 9.08 2.53
CA THR A 58 -6.16 7.64 2.46
C THR A 58 -7.14 7.37 1.32
N LEU A 59 -6.80 6.41 0.47
CA LEU A 59 -7.72 5.81 -0.49
C LEU A 59 -8.20 4.49 0.08
N GLU A 60 -9.51 4.28 0.18
CA GLU A 60 -10.11 3.07 0.72
C GLU A 60 -11.03 2.44 -0.32
N PHE A 61 -10.83 1.16 -0.63
CA PHE A 61 -11.63 0.46 -1.63
C PHE A 61 -11.62 -1.05 -1.46
N ASP A 62 -12.70 -1.69 -1.90
CA ASP A 62 -12.77 -3.13 -2.07
C ASP A 62 -12.25 -3.49 -3.46
N LEU A 63 -11.37 -4.50 -3.55
CA LEU A 63 -10.85 -4.98 -4.82
C LEU A 63 -11.89 -5.86 -5.53
N THR A 64 -12.77 -5.21 -6.30
CA THR A 64 -13.69 -5.90 -7.22
C THR A 64 -13.00 -6.22 -8.54
N ASP A 65 -13.53 -7.18 -9.30
CA ASP A 65 -12.99 -7.56 -10.62
C ASP A 65 -12.90 -6.35 -11.57
N GLU A 66 -13.95 -5.51 -11.61
CA GLU A 66 -13.99 -4.30 -12.44
C GLU A 66 -12.90 -3.30 -12.05
N LEU A 67 -12.75 -3.05 -10.75
CA LEU A 67 -11.75 -2.11 -10.27
C LEU A 67 -10.33 -2.66 -10.46
N GLN A 68 -10.17 -3.98 -10.33
CA GLN A 68 -8.89 -4.65 -10.52
C GLN A 68 -8.34 -4.45 -11.94
N GLU A 69 -9.19 -4.42 -12.98
CA GLU A 69 -8.73 -4.20 -14.36
C GLU A 69 -8.05 -2.83 -14.53
N GLY A 70 -8.67 -1.75 -14.03
CA GLY A 70 -8.08 -0.41 -14.08
C GLY A 70 -6.81 -0.30 -13.24
N LEU A 71 -6.86 -0.80 -12.01
CA LEU A 71 -5.73 -0.85 -11.10
C LEU A 71 -4.55 -1.67 -11.64
N ALA A 72 -4.81 -2.77 -12.35
CA ALA A 72 -3.78 -3.64 -12.91
C ALA A 72 -3.01 -3.00 -14.08
N ILE A 73 -3.53 -1.91 -14.65
CA ILE A 73 -2.94 -1.16 -15.76
C ILE A 73 -2.26 0.11 -15.24
N GLU A 74 -2.99 0.93 -14.49
CA GLU A 74 -2.58 2.28 -14.09
C GLU A 74 -2.01 2.34 -12.68
N GLY A 75 -2.27 1.32 -11.87
CA GLY A 75 -1.94 1.31 -10.45
C GLY A 75 -2.96 2.09 -9.62
N TRP A 76 -2.62 2.38 -8.37
CA TRP A 76 -3.51 3.09 -7.45
C TRP A 76 -3.88 4.51 -7.94
N GLU A 77 -3.10 5.08 -8.88
CA GLU A 77 -3.40 6.38 -9.51
C GLU A 77 -4.71 6.38 -10.30
N PHE A 78 -5.21 5.21 -10.70
CA PHE A 78 -6.53 5.06 -11.32
C PHE A 78 -7.67 5.67 -10.45
N LEU A 79 -7.47 5.68 -9.13
CA LEU A 79 -8.49 6.07 -8.16
C LEU A 79 -8.45 7.55 -7.75
N VAL A 80 -7.44 8.31 -8.18
CA VAL A 80 -7.21 9.65 -7.63
C VAL A 80 -7.81 10.76 -8.47
N ASP A 81 -8.34 11.77 -7.78
CA ASP A 81 -8.86 13.02 -8.32
C ASP A 81 -7.93 14.21 -8.03
N PHE A 82 -6.67 13.94 -7.68
CA PHE A 82 -5.67 14.93 -7.29
C PHE A 82 -4.30 14.63 -7.91
N ASP A 83 -3.43 15.65 -7.95
CA ASP A 83 -2.05 15.54 -8.43
C ASP A 83 -1.13 14.95 -7.35
N PRO A 84 -0.65 13.71 -7.46
CA PRO A 84 0.20 13.10 -6.43
C PRO A 84 1.64 13.59 -6.53
N ALA A 85 2.37 13.59 -5.41
CA ALA A 85 3.77 14.04 -5.48
C ALA A 85 4.64 13.07 -6.30
N LEU A 86 5.39 13.64 -7.25
CA LEU A 86 6.27 12.92 -8.16
C LEU A 86 7.39 12.15 -7.44
N PHE A 87 7.94 12.72 -6.37
CA PHE A 87 9.02 12.12 -5.60
C PHE A 87 8.60 11.91 -4.15
N ARG A 88 9.06 10.80 -3.58
CA ARG A 88 8.95 10.49 -2.15
C ARG A 88 10.34 10.51 -1.53
N HIS A 89 10.42 11.06 -0.33
CA HIS A 89 11.66 11.15 0.42
C HIS A 89 11.45 10.70 1.87
N GLY A 90 12.55 10.25 2.47
CA GLY A 90 12.61 9.95 3.89
C GLY A 90 12.30 8.49 4.23
N ALA A 91 11.99 7.62 3.27
CA ALA A 91 11.75 6.20 3.55
C ALA A 91 12.97 5.57 4.22
N ALA A 92 14.18 5.82 3.71
CA ALA A 92 15.42 5.30 4.30
C ALA A 92 15.62 5.76 5.77
N GLN A 93 15.19 6.98 6.11
CA GLN A 93 15.28 7.49 7.48
C GLN A 93 14.22 6.86 8.38
N ARG A 94 12.98 6.74 7.92
CA ARG A 94 11.89 6.05 8.65
C ARG A 94 12.26 4.61 8.96
N TRP A 95 12.79 3.87 7.98
CA TRP A 95 13.27 2.49 8.19
C TRP A 95 14.37 2.42 9.26
N LYS A 96 15.31 3.37 9.28
CA LYS A 96 16.34 3.45 10.34
C LYS A 96 15.76 3.74 11.72
N GLU A 97 14.68 4.49 11.80
CA GLU A 97 14.01 4.82 13.06
C GLU A 97 13.22 3.61 13.57
N LEU A 98 12.47 2.94 12.70
CA LEU A 98 11.77 1.69 13.02
C LEU A 98 12.73 0.59 13.51
N ALA A 99 13.89 0.45 12.88
CA ALA A 99 14.91 -0.52 13.28
C ALA A 99 15.46 -0.31 14.70
N LYS A 100 15.22 0.86 15.31
CA LYS A 100 15.62 1.16 16.70
C LYS A 100 14.53 0.85 17.71
N LEU A 101 13.30 0.60 17.27
CA LEU A 101 12.21 0.24 18.16
C LEU A 101 12.44 -1.16 18.73
N PRO A 102 12.16 -1.38 20.03
CA PRO A 102 12.27 -2.71 20.61
C PRO A 102 11.26 -3.65 19.95
N ALA A 103 11.70 -4.84 19.55
CA ALA A 103 10.85 -5.87 18.94
C ALA A 103 9.90 -6.56 19.94
N SER A 104 9.58 -5.92 21.06
CA SER A 104 8.71 -6.47 22.08
C SER A 104 7.24 -6.30 21.65
N HIS A 105 6.64 -7.38 21.20
CA HIS A 105 5.18 -7.51 21.18
C HIS A 105 4.72 -7.69 22.63
N GLU A 106 3.98 -6.72 23.18
CA GLU A 106 3.25 -6.95 24.43
C GLU A 106 2.29 -8.12 24.20
N THR A 107 2.56 -9.23 24.87
CA THR A 107 1.60 -10.33 24.99
C THR A 107 0.51 -9.83 25.92
N VAL A 108 -0.57 -9.28 25.33
CA VAL A 108 -1.79 -9.00 26.08
C VAL A 108 -2.37 -10.35 26.49
N GLY A 109 -2.25 -10.65 27.78
CA GLY A 109 -2.77 -11.87 28.42
C GLY A 109 -4.23 -11.76 28.80
#